data_AF-W4VQ89-F1
#
_entry.id   AF-W4VQ89-F1
#
_cell.length_a   1.000
_cell.length_b   1.000
_cell.length_c   1.000
_cell.angle_alpha   90.00
_cell.angle_beta   90.00
_cell.angle_gamma   90.00
#
_symmetry.space_group_name_H-M   'P 1'
#
loop_
_entity.id
_entity.type
_entity.pdbx_description
1 polymer ?
#
loop_
_entity_poly.entity_id
_entity_poly.type
_entity_poly.pdbx_seq_one_letter_code
_entity_poly.pdbx_strand_id
1 'polypeptide(L)' 'MAPGVEVVSLDNQGGYSINDGSSYSTAYVTGIIAEYLLNNDLKQKDDISSEVRKFLEKSSLDLETSENIVGAGIPILNK' A
#
# COMPACT_ATOMS: atom_id res chain seq x y z
N MET A 1 6.04 -1.39 4.64
CA MET A 1 5.27 -0.43 5.47
C MET A 1 4.57 0.60 4.60
N ALA A 2 3.76 1.49 5.17
CA ALA A 2 3.13 2.63 4.48
C ALA A 2 2.73 3.72 5.50
N PRO A 3 2.42 4.96 5.09
CA PRO A 3 1.99 6.02 6.00
C PRO A 3 0.80 5.59 6.87
N GLY A 4 0.92 5.81 8.18
CA GLY A 4 -0.12 5.47 9.15
C GLY A 4 -0.11 6.39 10.38
N VAL A 5 0.61 7.51 10.32
CA VAL A 5 0.67 8.54 11.35
C VAL A 5 0.29 9.86 10.70
N GLU A 6 -0.48 10.68 11.40
CA GLU A 6 -1.05 11.94 10.94
C GLU A 6 -1.87 11.80 9.64
N VAL A 7 -2.62 10.70 9.49
CA VAL A 7 -3.44 10.43 8.30
C VAL A 7 -4.76 11.20 8.39
N VAL A 8 -4.96 12.13 7.47
CA VAL A 8 -6.24 12.82 7.28
C VAL A 8 -7.21 11.88 6.55
N SER A 9 -8.33 11.54 7.20
CA SER A 9 -9.37 10.69 6.59
C SER A 9 -10.77 11.04 7.11
N LEU A 10 -11.79 10.47 6.45
CA LEU A 10 -13.19 10.65 6.85
C LEU A 10 -13.42 10.10 8.26
N ASP A 11 -14.21 10.81 9.05
CA ASP A 11 -14.61 10.38 10.38
C ASP A 11 -16.08 9.93 10.47
N ASN A 12 -16.48 9.47 11.65
CA ASN A 12 -17.84 9.00 11.92
C ASN A 12 -18.87 10.13 12.06
N GLN A 13 -18.47 11.40 11.94
CA GLN A 13 -19.35 12.57 11.93
C GLN A 13 -19.61 13.08 10.51
N GLY A 14 -19.06 12.39 9.49
CA GLY A 14 -19.12 12.84 8.10
C GLY A 14 -18.15 13.98 7.78
N GLY A 15 -17.21 14.26 8.69
CA GLY A 15 -16.15 15.25 8.54
C GLY A 15 -14.80 14.59 8.24
N TYR A 16 -13.73 15.28 8.63
CA TYR A 16 -12.36 14.80 8.51
C TYR A 16 -11.65 14.89 9.85
N SER A 17 -10.85 13.89 10.17
CA SER A 17 -10.01 13.84 11.35
C SER A 17 -8.58 13.38 11.00
N ILE A 18 -7.61 13.79 11.82
CA ILE A 18 -6.23 13.30 11.77
C ILE A 18 -6.13 12.07 12.66
N ASN A 19 -5.63 10.96 12.12
CA ASN A 19 -5.60 9.69 12.82
C ASN A 19 -4.25 8.97 12.68
N ASP A 20 -3.93 8.20 13.72
CA ASP A 20 -2.77 7.32 13.77
C ASP A 20 -3.22 5.86 13.87
N GLY A 21 -2.55 4.97 13.13
CA GLY A 21 -2.79 3.54 13.17
C GLY A 21 -2.25 2.81 11.94
N SER A 22 -1.75 1.60 12.15
CA SER A 22 -1.31 0.70 11.06
C SER A 22 -2.45 0.27 10.13
N SER A 23 -3.70 0.39 10.58
CA SER A 23 -4.89 0.20 9.74
C SER A 23 -4.94 1.20 8.57
N TYR A 24 -4.49 2.45 8.77
CA TYR A 24 -4.40 3.44 7.70
C TYR A 24 -3.31 3.09 6.68
N SER A 25 -2.18 2.55 7.14
CA SER A 25 -1.16 1.97 6.25
C SER A 25 -1.73 0.84 5.39
N THR A 26 -2.63 0.03 5.94
CA THR A 26 -3.29 -1.05 5.20
C THR A 26 -4.16 -0.49 4.08
N ALA A 27 -5.00 0.50 4.38
CA ALA A 27 -5.85 1.15 3.40
C ALA A 27 -5.04 1.81 2.26
N TYR A 28 -3.90 2.45 2.59
CA TYR A 28 -2.97 2.99 1.60
C TYR A 28 -2.50 1.91 0.62
N VAL A 29 -2.00 0.78 1.14
CA VAL A 29 -1.51 -0.33 0.30
C VAL A 29 -2.64 -0.93 -0.52
N THR A 30 -3.85 -1.04 0.02
CA THR A 30 -5.03 -1.49 -0.75
C THR A 30 -5.30 -0.60 -1.96
N GLY A 31 -5.18 0.72 -1.82
CA GLY A 31 -5.30 1.66 -2.93
C GLY A 31 -4.24 1.44 -4.01
N ILE A 32 -2.97 1.23 -3.61
CA ILE A 32 -1.87 0.91 -4.52
C ILE A 32 -2.16 -0.38 -5.32
N ILE A 33 -2.66 -1.43 -4.65
CA ILE A 33 -3.01 -2.70 -5.30
C ILE A 33 -4.15 -2.49 -6.30
N ALA A 34 -5.20 -1.77 -5.91
CA ALA A 34 -6.36 -1.53 -6.79
C ALA A 34 -5.95 -0.83 -8.09
N GLU A 35 -5.10 0.20 -7.99
CA GLU A 35 -4.59 0.93 -9.16
C GLU A 35 -3.70 0.03 -10.04
N TYR A 36 -2.83 -0.78 -9.43
CA TYR A 36 -2.02 -1.76 -10.17
C TYR A 36 -2.89 -2.75 -10.95
N LEU A 37 -3.92 -3.31 -10.31
CA LEU A 37 -4.85 -4.25 -10.94
C LEU A 37 -5.63 -3.59 -12.09
N LEU A 38 -6.06 -2.33 -11.92
CA LEU A 38 -6.77 -1.56 -12.94
C LEU A 38 -5.89 -1.35 -14.20
N ASN A 39 -4.62 -1.03 -13.99
CA ASN A 39 -3.70 -0.66 -15.07
C ASN A 39 -3.07 -1.85 -15.81
N ASN A 40 -3.15 -3.08 -15.29
CA ASN A 40 -2.42 -4.24 -15.82
C ASN A 40 -3.29 -5.38 -16.38
N ASP A 41 -4.62 -5.17 -16.53
CA ASP A 41 -5.62 -6.14 -17.03
C ASP A 41 -5.30 -7.62 -16.71
N LEU A 42 -5.16 -7.91 -15.42
CA LEU A 42 -4.69 -9.22 -14.92
C LEU A 42 -5.78 -10.30 -14.90
N LYS A 43 -6.89 -10.09 -15.63
CA LYS A 43 -8.07 -10.99 -15.64
C LYS A 43 -7.78 -12.42 -16.11
N GLN A 44 -6.64 -12.65 -16.75
CA GLN A 44 -6.23 -13.95 -17.29
C GLN A 44 -5.04 -14.58 -16.54
N LYS A 45 -4.58 -14.01 -15.43
CA LYS A 45 -3.46 -14.58 -14.65
C LYS A 45 -3.97 -15.61 -13.66
N ASP A 46 -3.35 -16.79 -13.67
CA ASP A 46 -3.70 -17.92 -12.79
C ASP A 46 -3.44 -17.63 -11.30
N ASP A 47 -2.47 -16.76 -10.98
CA ASP A 47 -2.12 -16.36 -9.61
C ASP A 47 -1.89 -14.85 -9.49
N ILE A 48 -3.00 -14.13 -9.32
CA ILE A 48 -3.01 -12.68 -9.12
C ILE A 48 -2.29 -12.29 -7.83
N SER A 49 -2.41 -13.09 -6.76
CA SER A 49 -1.81 -12.79 -5.46
C SER A 49 -0.29 -12.76 -5.52
N SER A 50 0.33 -13.74 -6.20
CA SER A 50 1.78 -13.77 -6.42
C SER A 50 2.25 -12.61 -7.30
N GLU A 51 1.48 -12.24 -8.32
CA GLU A 51 1.80 -11.10 -9.18
C GLU A 51 1.75 -9.78 -8.39
N VAL A 52 0.70 -9.55 -7.60
CA VAL A 52 0.57 -8.38 -6.73
C VAL A 52 1.72 -8.32 -5.73
N ARG A 53 2.10 -9.44 -5.11
CA ARG A 53 3.24 -9.48 -4.20
C ARG A 53 4.54 -9.07 -4.88
N LYS A 54 4.83 -9.62 -6.07
CA LYS A 54 6.03 -9.25 -6.85
C LYS A 54 6.03 -7.78 -7.23
N PHE A 55 4.87 -7.24 -7.61
CA PHE A 55 4.74 -5.82 -7.88
C PHE A 55 5.09 -4.97 -6.65
N LEU A 56 4.47 -5.25 -5.50
CA LEU A 56 4.72 -4.52 -4.26
C LEU A 56 6.19 -4.60 -3.83
N GLU A 57 6.82 -5.76 -3.93
CA GLU A 57 8.25 -5.92 -3.60
C GLU A 57 9.15 -5.09 -4.54
N LYS A 58 8.87 -5.07 -5.86
CA LYS A 58 9.67 -4.33 -6.85
C LYS A 58 9.46 -2.82 -6.82
N SER A 59 8.22 -2.40 -6.57
CA SER A 59 7.82 -0.99 -6.59
C SER A 59 8.10 -0.28 -5.27
N SER A 60 8.53 -1.01 -4.24
CA SER A 60 8.85 -0.41 -2.95
C SER A 60 10.12 0.42 -2.97
N LEU A 61 10.07 1.55 -2.27
CA LEU A 61 11.21 2.36 -1.88
C LEU A 61 11.87 1.71 -0.65
N ASP A 62 13.12 1.30 -0.80
CA ASP A 62 13.95 0.84 0.30
C ASP A 62 14.23 2.01 1.27
N LEU A 63 14.15 1.73 2.57
CA LEU A 63 14.34 2.70 3.64
C LEU A 63 15.69 2.55 4.35
N GLU A 64 16.62 1.76 3.79
CA GLU A 64 17.96 1.52 4.34
C GLU A 64 17.93 1.09 5.82
N THR A 65 16.90 0.34 6.18
CA THR A 65 16.58 -0.10 7.55
C THR A 65 16.34 -1.61 7.57
N SER A 66 16.38 -2.23 8.74
CA SER A 66 16.15 -3.68 8.88
C SER A 66 14.86 -4.15 8.20
N GLU A 67 14.98 -5.15 7.31
CA GLU A 67 13.84 -5.81 6.66
C GLU A 67 12.83 -6.36 7.67
N ASN A 68 13.27 -6.75 8.87
CA ASN A 68 12.37 -7.24 9.93
C ASN A 68 11.42 -6.15 10.46
N ILE A 69 11.77 -4.88 10.26
CA ILE A 69 10.96 -3.73 10.66
C ILE A 69 10.15 -3.24 9.46
N VAL A 70 10.80 -3.06 8.30
CA VAL A 70 10.21 -2.33 7.18
C VAL A 70 9.66 -3.21 6.05
N GLY A 71 10.00 -4.51 6.07
CA GLY A 71 9.76 -5.43 4.96
C GLY A 71 10.49 -4.96 3.70
N ALA A 72 9.80 -5.00 2.56
CA ALA A 72 10.32 -4.48 1.29
C ALA A 72 10.38 -2.94 1.20
N GLY A 73 9.93 -2.20 2.23
CA GLY A 73 9.88 -0.75 2.23
C GLY A 73 8.48 -0.17 1.98
N ILE A 74 8.39 1.01 1.32
CA ILE A 74 7.12 1.70 1.04
C ILE A 74 6.75 1.50 -0.44
N PRO A 75 5.62 0.84 -0.79
CA PRO A 75 5.22 0.64 -2.17
C PRO A 75 4.83 1.98 -2.83
N ILE A 76 5.38 2.26 -4.01
CA ILE A 76 5.11 3.48 -4.79
C ILE A 76 4.57 3.09 -6.17
N LEU A 77 3.46 3.70 -6.58
CA LEU A 77 2.77 3.37 -7.83
C LEU A 77 3.59 3.70 -9.09
N ASN A 78 4.34 4.80 -9.07
CA ASN A 78 5.15 5.30 -10.19
C ASN A 78 6.57 5.54 -9.71
N LYS A 79 7.35 4.47 -9.61
CA LYS A 79 8.78 4.55 -9.30
C LYS A 79 9.58 5.02 -10.50
#